data_AF-A0A7D9J928-F1
#
_entry.id   AF-A0A7D9J928-F1
#
_cell.length_a   1.000
_cell.length_b   1.000
_cell.length_c   1.000
_cell.angle_alpha   90.00
_cell.angle_beta   90.00
_cell.angle_gamma   90.00
#
_symmetry.space_group_name_H-M   'P 1'
#
loop_
_entity.id
_entity.type
_entity.pdbx_description
1 polymer ?
#
loop_
_entity_poly.entity_id
_entity_poly.type
_entity_poly.pdbx_seq_one_letter_code
_entity_poly.pdbx_strand_id
1 'polypeptide(L)'
;MVIFHEEANKKAKDLEHKISKKVPIISIDEIFPTGSTAAEYRVAEDQVLKFIQPMHNWFPKVTKIEKVTNLVLEKKFEEAKSRAFGDFIAPKFHGTSDDGVKGITEDGFRMPDPDPPPAKRGMYGQGIYFATDSSKSAREIYTKGSQKLLLCQVLLGKSKEVRHADNSLNKDKLRLKRYDSVHAPRGSAVKNDEFVIFDPDQALPQYIIHFSSTNHIAPPSPTWLTHKKIFKKTMTASRTVDFQDPYEIYYNFAESHFRRMAANSNPPLSPQQATIKSIDIVINQNLSIQFEKTKQEFKRKRIPDDEILAYHGTDKKNINSILETNLQLSYAQRQLYGKGNYFSEFPAISLGYGDGLLLCRILPGTEKVDNSIRDIPQGYNSKKVLLGKQPGTAAANAASGEMIIIENSDQILPFFVIHR
;
A
#
# COMPACT_ATOMS: atom_id res chain seq x y z
N MET A 1 18.03 27.26 24.84
CA MET A 1 18.18 28.06 23.60
C MET A 1 19.63 28.44 23.27
N VAL A 2 20.40 29.11 24.13
CA VAL A 2 21.80 29.49 23.79
C VAL A 2 22.66 28.30 23.36
N ILE A 3 22.71 27.24 24.16
CA ILE A 3 23.45 26.00 23.84
C ILE A 3 22.96 25.39 22.51
N PHE A 4 21.65 25.32 22.29
CA PHE A 4 21.05 24.81 21.05
C PHE A 4 21.50 25.60 19.82
N HIS A 5 21.57 26.94 19.92
CA HIS A 5 22.04 27.80 18.85
C HIS A 5 23.55 27.63 18.60
N GLU A 6 24.35 27.53 19.66
CA GLU A 6 25.80 27.32 19.56
C GLU A 6 26.14 25.97 18.91
N GLU A 7 25.48 24.89 19.33
CA GLU A 7 25.64 23.57 18.73
C GLU A 7 25.25 23.55 17.26
N ALA A 8 24.14 24.22 16.91
CA ALA A 8 23.68 24.33 15.54
C ALA A 8 24.68 25.11 14.66
N ASN A 9 25.17 26.25 15.15
CA ASN A 9 26.20 27.03 14.46
C ASN A 9 27.51 26.24 14.28
N LYS A 10 27.91 25.45 15.28
CA LYS A 10 29.09 24.57 15.17
C LYS A 10 28.88 23.53 14.06
N LYS A 11 27.74 22.84 14.05
CA LYS A 11 27.42 21.84 13.02
C LYS A 11 27.34 22.44 11.62
N ALA A 12 26.75 23.63 11.46
CA ALA A 12 26.69 24.32 10.18
C ALA A 12 28.10 24.61 9.61
N LYS A 13 29.04 25.06 10.46
CA LYS A 13 30.45 25.28 10.08
C LYS A 13 31.15 23.98 9.70
N ASP A 14 30.92 22.90 10.46
CA ASP A 14 31.50 21.58 10.15
C ASP A 14 30.99 21.05 8.79
N LEU A 15 29.70 21.25 8.50
CA LEU A 15 29.09 20.89 7.21
C LEU A 15 29.64 21.76 6.06
N GLU A 16 29.80 23.06 6.27
CA GLU A 16 30.42 23.97 5.30
C GLU A 16 31.83 23.51 4.89
N HIS A 17 32.64 23.07 5.86
CA HIS A 17 33.96 22.51 5.61
C HIS A 17 33.92 21.16 4.85
N LYS A 18 32.90 20.32 5.09
CA LYS A 18 32.72 19.08 4.33
C LYS A 18 32.32 19.37 2.88
N ILE A 19 31.44 20.33 2.66
CA ILE A 19 30.97 20.74 1.33
C ILE A 19 32.13 21.33 0.52
N SER A 20 32.98 22.17 1.12
CA SER A 20 34.13 22.77 0.42
C SER A 20 35.18 21.73 -0.03
N LYS A 21 35.24 20.57 0.63
CA LYS A 21 36.13 19.45 0.29
C LYS A 21 35.63 18.53 -0.83
N LYS A 22 34.53 18.87 -1.53
CA LYS A 22 33.94 18.08 -2.63
C LYS A 22 33.62 16.61 -2.26
N VAL A 23 33.27 16.36 -1.00
CA VAL A 23 32.64 15.09 -0.58
C VAL A 23 31.32 14.92 -1.35
N PRO A 24 30.87 13.69 -1.70
CA PRO A 24 29.54 13.50 -2.27
C PRO A 24 28.48 14.26 -1.44
N ILE A 25 27.86 15.25 -2.09
CA ILE A 25 26.99 16.22 -1.40
C ILE A 25 25.61 15.63 -1.18
N ILE A 26 25.19 14.72 -2.07
CA ILE A 26 23.86 14.12 -2.09
C ILE A 26 24.01 12.61 -2.32
N SER A 27 23.35 11.79 -1.51
CA SER A 27 23.14 10.37 -1.75
C SER A 27 21.71 9.96 -1.40
N ILE A 28 21.19 8.99 -2.14
CA ILE A 28 19.89 8.35 -1.90
C ILE A 28 20.17 6.86 -1.92
N ASP A 29 20.25 6.27 -0.74
CA ASP A 29 20.71 4.89 -0.55
C ASP A 29 19.56 4.04 0.00
N GLU A 30 19.29 2.89 -0.61
CA GLU A 30 18.32 1.95 -0.09
C GLU A 30 18.81 1.35 1.23
N ILE A 31 17.96 1.37 2.25
CA ILE A 31 18.18 0.68 3.51
C ILE A 31 17.31 -0.58 3.56
N PHE A 32 17.82 -1.64 4.17
CA PHE A 32 17.24 -2.98 4.07
C PHE A 32 16.75 -3.47 5.44
N PRO A 33 15.72 -4.33 5.50
CA PRO A 33 15.20 -4.89 6.75
C PRO A 33 16.14 -5.92 7.41
N THR A 34 17.26 -6.25 6.76
CA THR A 34 18.29 -7.18 7.22
C THR A 34 19.69 -6.57 7.01
N GLY A 35 20.69 -7.11 7.70
CA GLY A 35 22.07 -6.61 7.62
C GLY A 35 22.31 -5.34 8.44
N SER A 36 23.30 -4.55 8.05
CA SER A 36 23.80 -3.41 8.84
C SER A 36 22.81 -2.24 8.94
N THR A 37 21.90 -2.09 7.98
CA THR A 37 20.90 -0.99 7.95
C THR A 37 19.54 -1.38 8.54
N ALA A 38 19.39 -2.62 9.03
CA ALA A 38 18.13 -3.16 9.54
C ALA A 38 17.52 -2.33 10.67
N ALA A 39 18.34 -1.88 11.63
CA ALA A 39 17.83 -1.09 12.76
C ALA A 39 17.24 0.25 12.29
N GLU A 40 17.92 0.94 11.37
CA GLU A 40 17.45 2.20 10.78
C GLU A 40 16.19 1.98 9.94
N TYR A 41 16.16 0.92 9.14
CA TYR A 41 14.97 0.52 8.37
C TYR A 41 13.75 0.34 9.29
N ARG A 42 13.90 -0.39 10.41
CA ARG A 42 12.80 -0.63 11.35
C ARG A 42 12.31 0.65 12.02
N VAL A 43 13.20 1.58 12.33
CA VAL A 43 12.80 2.89 12.86
C VAL A 43 11.94 3.65 11.86
N ALA A 44 12.36 3.75 10.60
CA ALA A 44 11.60 4.43 9.55
C ALA A 44 10.27 3.73 9.25
N GLU A 45 10.26 2.39 9.16
CA GLU A 45 9.05 1.58 8.97
C GLU A 45 8.07 1.75 10.14
N ASP A 46 8.54 1.73 11.38
CA ASP A 46 7.71 1.92 12.57
C ASP A 46 7.06 3.30 12.61
N GLN A 47 7.77 4.36 12.19
CA GLN A 47 7.17 5.69 12.07
C GLN A 47 5.99 5.67 11.09
N VAL A 48 6.06 4.89 10.01
CA VAL A 48 4.95 4.79 9.06
C VAL A 48 3.80 4.03 9.68
N LEU A 49 4.06 2.83 10.24
CA LEU A 49 3.01 1.91 10.68
C LEU A 49 2.32 2.35 11.98
N LYS A 50 3.04 2.97 12.92
CA LYS A 50 2.48 3.41 14.21
C LYS A 50 1.62 4.66 14.12
N PHE A 51 1.79 5.46 13.08
CA PHE A 51 1.07 6.74 12.89
C PHE A 51 -0.03 6.65 11.81
N ILE A 52 -0.62 5.46 11.66
CA ILE A 52 -1.81 5.24 10.83
C ILE A 52 -3.05 5.57 11.64
N GLN A 53 -3.97 6.32 11.04
CA GLN A 53 -5.27 6.62 11.63
C GLN A 53 -6.30 5.69 11.04
N PRO A 54 -7.02 4.90 11.87
CA PRO A 54 -8.00 3.91 11.38
C PRO A 54 -9.04 4.52 10.44
N MET A 55 -9.45 5.77 10.68
CA MET A 55 -10.45 6.48 9.87
C MET A 55 -10.00 6.75 8.42
N HIS A 56 -8.71 6.65 8.13
CA HIS A 56 -8.19 6.82 6.77
C HIS A 56 -8.22 5.52 5.96
N ASN A 57 -8.57 4.38 6.58
CA ASN A 57 -8.70 3.07 5.93
C ASN A 57 -7.49 2.73 5.04
N TRP A 58 -6.28 3.02 5.52
CA TRP A 58 -5.04 2.85 4.78
C TRP A 58 -4.14 1.84 5.48
N PHE A 59 -3.87 0.72 4.82
CA PHE A 59 -3.09 -0.40 5.33
C PHE A 59 -1.89 -0.66 4.39
N PRO A 60 -0.85 0.17 4.45
CA PRO A 60 0.25 0.11 3.50
C PRO A 60 1.08 -1.15 3.71
N LYS A 61 1.61 -1.69 2.61
CA LYS A 61 2.84 -2.46 2.66
C LYS A 61 3.99 -1.52 2.35
N VAL A 62 4.93 -1.33 3.28
CA VAL A 62 6.19 -0.65 2.96
C VAL A 62 6.99 -1.59 2.06
N THR A 63 7.35 -1.10 0.88
CA THR A 63 7.99 -1.91 -0.17
C THR A 63 9.48 -1.61 -0.31
N LYS A 64 9.87 -0.37 0.00
CA LYS A 64 11.25 0.11 -0.10
C LYS A 64 11.40 1.37 0.77
N ILE A 65 12.56 1.53 1.40
CA ILE A 65 12.93 2.76 2.10
C ILE A 65 14.30 3.22 1.58
N GLU A 66 14.38 4.48 1.16
CA GLU A 66 15.63 5.12 0.77
C GLU A 66 15.99 6.20 1.78
N LYS A 67 17.22 6.18 2.29
CA LYS A 67 17.79 7.23 3.11
C LYS A 67 18.31 8.34 2.22
N VAL A 68 17.90 9.56 2.51
CA VAL A 68 18.35 10.78 1.84
C VAL A 68 19.42 11.43 2.70
N THR A 69 20.61 11.61 2.12
CA THR A 69 21.70 12.40 2.71
C THR A 69 21.97 13.57 1.78
N ASN A 70 21.83 14.81 2.27
CA ASN A 70 22.07 16.01 1.47
C ASN A 70 22.74 17.08 2.35
N LEU A 71 24.06 17.19 2.26
CA LEU A 71 24.86 18.03 3.15
C LEU A 71 24.51 19.52 3.04
N VAL A 72 24.05 19.98 1.87
CA VAL A 72 23.59 21.36 1.67
C VAL A 72 22.29 21.60 2.43
N LEU A 73 21.34 20.67 2.36
CA LEU A 73 20.08 20.79 3.10
C LEU A 73 20.31 20.64 4.61
N GLU A 74 21.21 19.75 5.03
CA GLU A 74 21.61 19.62 6.44
C GLU A 74 22.21 20.92 6.98
N LYS A 75 23.08 21.59 6.21
CA LYS A 75 23.67 22.88 6.59
C LYS A 75 22.58 23.93 6.77
N LYS A 76 21.68 24.08 5.79
CA LYS A 76 20.54 25.00 5.86
C LYS A 76 19.64 24.72 7.06
N PHE A 77 19.41 23.44 7.37
CA PHE A 77 18.63 23.03 8.54
C PHE A 77 19.30 23.42 9.86
N GLU A 78 20.61 23.22 9.99
CA GLU A 78 21.39 23.68 11.15
C GLU A 78 21.42 25.21 11.25
N GLU A 79 21.51 25.93 10.13
CA GLU A 79 21.37 27.39 10.10
C GLU A 79 19.96 27.83 10.53
N ALA A 80 18.89 27.13 10.16
CA ALA A 80 17.54 27.44 10.64
C ALA A 80 17.42 27.23 12.15
N LYS A 81 18.03 26.17 12.70
CA LYS A 81 18.08 25.91 14.15
C LYS A 81 18.72 27.04 14.93
N SER A 82 19.81 27.65 14.43
CA SER A 82 20.51 28.72 15.15
C SER A 82 19.73 30.04 15.27
N ARG A 83 18.62 30.18 14.53
CA ARG A 83 17.77 31.39 14.48
C ARG A 83 16.33 31.12 14.95
N ALA A 84 16.02 29.91 15.39
CA ALA A 84 14.71 29.52 15.89
C ALA A 84 14.45 30.03 17.31
N PHE A 85 13.19 30.28 17.63
CA PHE A 85 12.74 30.70 18.96
C PHE A 85 12.50 29.54 19.93
N GLY A 86 12.32 28.32 19.42
CA GLY A 86 12.28 27.08 20.18
C GLY A 86 13.14 25.98 19.57
N ASP A 87 13.36 24.91 20.31
CA ASP A 87 14.22 23.78 19.96
C ASP A 87 13.45 22.48 19.67
N PHE A 88 12.12 22.53 19.61
CA PHE A 88 11.32 21.35 19.32
C PHE A 88 11.47 20.92 17.85
N ILE A 89 12.03 19.74 17.65
CA ILE A 89 12.21 19.12 16.35
C ILE A 89 11.55 17.74 16.38
N ALA A 90 10.77 17.40 15.36
CA ALA A 90 10.09 16.12 15.29
C ALA A 90 10.04 15.56 13.87
N PRO A 91 10.01 14.21 13.72
CA PRO A 91 9.69 13.60 12.45
C PRO A 91 8.25 13.93 12.05
N LYS A 92 8.04 14.25 10.77
CA LYS A 92 6.73 14.50 10.18
C LYS A 92 6.65 13.97 8.76
N PHE A 93 5.44 13.63 8.33
CA PHE A 93 5.16 13.12 6.99
C PHE A 93 4.74 14.22 6.03
N HIS A 94 5.23 14.12 4.80
CA HIS A 94 4.80 14.93 3.67
C HIS A 94 4.49 14.03 2.47
N GLY A 95 3.31 14.21 1.87
CA GLY A 95 2.90 13.50 0.65
C GLY A 95 2.96 14.44 -0.54
N THR A 96 3.54 13.97 -1.66
CA THR A 96 3.69 14.76 -2.89
C THR A 96 3.84 13.84 -4.11
N SER A 97 3.82 14.40 -5.32
CA SER A 97 4.06 13.66 -6.57
C SER A 97 5.50 13.14 -6.69
N ASP A 98 5.76 12.26 -7.65
CA ASP A 98 7.11 11.76 -7.93
C ASP A 98 8.11 12.89 -8.24
N ASP A 99 7.71 13.86 -9.08
CA ASP A 99 8.52 15.06 -9.33
C ASP A 99 8.76 15.87 -8.06
N GLY A 100 7.77 15.90 -7.16
CA GLY A 100 7.87 16.56 -5.87
C GLY A 100 8.87 15.87 -4.96
N VAL A 101 8.83 14.53 -4.87
CA VAL A 101 9.79 13.73 -4.10
C VAL A 101 11.20 14.03 -4.60
N LYS A 102 11.43 13.90 -5.91
CA LYS A 102 12.73 14.14 -6.53
C LYS A 102 13.24 15.55 -6.23
N GLY A 103 12.46 16.58 -6.56
CA GLY A 103 12.87 17.97 -6.38
C GLY A 103 13.11 18.35 -4.91
N ILE A 104 12.30 17.85 -3.98
CA ILE A 104 12.50 18.13 -2.55
C ILE A 104 13.77 17.47 -2.02
N THR A 105 14.10 16.25 -2.45
CA THR A 105 15.32 15.56 -2.00
C THR A 105 16.60 16.16 -2.61
N GLU A 106 16.52 16.71 -3.82
CA GLU A 106 17.65 17.34 -4.52
C GLU A 106 17.86 18.78 -4.04
N ASP A 107 16.82 19.62 -4.07
CA ASP A 107 16.93 21.08 -3.91
C ASP A 107 16.36 21.61 -2.59
N GLY A 108 15.61 20.78 -1.86
CA GLY A 108 14.85 21.16 -0.67
C GLY A 108 13.41 21.59 -0.99
N PHE A 109 12.65 21.90 0.06
CA PHE A 109 11.30 22.43 -0.10
C PHE A 109 11.30 23.81 -0.76
N ARG A 110 10.17 24.16 -1.39
CA ARG A 110 9.94 25.50 -1.95
C ARG A 110 8.71 26.11 -1.29
N MET A 111 8.75 27.42 -1.09
CA MET A 111 7.56 28.14 -0.66
C MET A 111 6.49 28.06 -1.75
N PRO A 112 5.22 27.82 -1.39
CA PRO A 112 4.12 27.89 -2.36
C PRO A 112 3.99 29.31 -2.92
N ASP A 113 3.27 29.41 -4.04
CA ASP A 113 2.89 30.70 -4.65
C ASP A 113 2.26 31.62 -3.59
N PRO A 114 2.76 32.86 -3.40
CA PRO A 114 2.21 33.79 -2.43
C PRO A 114 0.79 34.26 -2.77
N ASP A 115 0.37 34.20 -4.04
CA ASP A 115 -1.00 34.56 -4.47
C ASP A 115 -1.64 33.48 -5.35
N PRO A 116 -1.93 32.29 -4.77
CA PRO A 116 -2.52 31.22 -5.54
C PRO A 116 -4.03 31.44 -5.71
N PRO A 117 -4.64 30.82 -6.75
CA PRO A 117 -6.07 30.78 -6.91
C PRO A 117 -6.78 30.29 -5.63
N PRO A 118 -8.03 30.73 -5.35
CA PRO A 118 -8.72 30.40 -4.10
C PRO A 118 -8.72 28.92 -3.71
N ALA A 119 -8.88 28.01 -4.70
CA ALA A 119 -8.88 26.56 -4.49
C ALA A 119 -7.53 25.97 -4.04
N LYS A 120 -6.43 26.72 -4.19
CA LYS A 120 -5.07 26.33 -3.80
C LYS A 120 -4.60 27.06 -2.54
N ARG A 121 -5.47 27.81 -1.86
CA ARG A 121 -5.11 28.51 -0.63
C ARG A 121 -5.03 27.56 0.56
N GLY A 122 -3.91 27.61 1.27
CA GLY A 122 -3.71 26.81 2.48
C GLY A 122 -4.58 27.29 3.63
N MET A 123 -5.10 26.35 4.43
CA MET A 123 -6.00 26.63 5.56
C MET A 123 -5.37 27.54 6.63
N TYR A 124 -4.06 27.42 6.82
CA TYR A 124 -3.26 28.16 7.79
C TYR A 124 -2.18 29.00 7.10
N GLY A 125 -2.45 29.49 5.90
CA GLY A 125 -1.55 30.34 5.13
C GLY A 125 -0.70 29.58 4.09
N GLN A 126 0.07 30.35 3.32
CA GLN A 126 0.96 29.85 2.26
C GLN A 126 2.29 29.38 2.83
N GLY A 127 2.26 28.19 3.44
CA GLY A 127 3.44 27.53 3.99
C GLY A 127 3.56 26.08 3.53
N ILE A 128 4.52 25.37 4.10
CA ILE A 128 4.79 23.96 3.80
C ILE A 128 4.14 23.12 4.89
N TYR A 129 3.24 22.21 4.48
CA TYR A 129 2.38 21.44 5.38
C TYR A 129 2.96 20.06 5.67
N PHE A 130 2.82 19.66 6.93
CA PHE A 130 3.28 18.40 7.46
C PHE A 130 2.22 17.78 8.37
N ALA A 131 2.22 16.46 8.47
CA ALA A 131 1.34 15.71 9.35
C ALA A 131 2.13 14.80 10.30
N THR A 132 1.57 14.56 11.48
CA THR A 132 2.02 13.45 12.34
C THR A 132 1.58 12.10 11.76
N ASP A 133 0.39 12.04 11.17
CA ASP A 133 -0.19 10.79 10.70
C ASP A 133 0.27 10.46 9.27
N SER A 134 0.97 9.32 9.09
CA SER A 134 1.42 8.81 7.79
C SER A 134 0.25 8.63 6.83
N SER A 135 -0.83 8.02 7.32
CA SER A 135 -2.08 7.78 6.60
C SER A 135 -2.75 9.05 6.07
N LYS A 136 -2.55 10.21 6.71
CA LYS A 136 -3.07 11.49 6.22
C LYS A 136 -2.29 11.94 4.99
N SER A 137 -0.97 11.98 5.11
CA SER A 137 -0.08 12.39 4.02
C SER A 137 -0.08 11.39 2.85
N ALA A 138 -0.44 10.13 3.09
CA ALA A 138 -0.48 9.08 2.06
C ALA A 138 -1.69 9.17 1.12
N ARG A 139 -2.71 9.97 1.47
CA ARG A 139 -3.92 10.11 0.64
C ARG A 139 -3.57 10.60 -0.75
N GLU A 140 -4.26 10.05 -1.75
CA GLU A 140 -4.02 10.32 -3.17
C GLU A 140 -4.04 11.80 -3.54
N ILE A 141 -4.90 12.59 -2.88
CA ILE A 141 -4.96 14.05 -3.06
C ILE A 141 -3.62 14.77 -2.77
N TYR A 142 -2.75 14.18 -1.96
CA TYR A 142 -1.43 14.72 -1.64
C TYR A 142 -0.33 14.01 -2.43
N THR A 143 -0.34 12.68 -2.47
CA THR A 143 0.68 11.89 -3.15
C THR A 143 0.59 11.97 -4.68
N LYS A 144 -0.56 12.35 -5.24
CA LYS A 144 -0.78 12.49 -6.69
C LYS A 144 -0.34 11.24 -7.46
N GLY A 145 -0.60 10.07 -6.90
CA GLY A 145 -0.24 8.77 -7.49
C GLY A 145 1.21 8.30 -7.28
N SER A 146 2.07 9.07 -6.60
CA SER A 146 3.48 8.68 -6.37
C SER A 146 3.63 7.39 -5.57
N GLN A 147 2.65 7.11 -4.69
CA GLN A 147 2.74 6.06 -3.66
C GLN A 147 4.02 6.17 -2.82
N LYS A 148 4.48 7.41 -2.60
CA LYS A 148 5.66 7.74 -1.81
C LYS A 148 5.30 8.75 -0.72
N LEU A 149 5.94 8.59 0.44
CA LEU A 149 5.95 9.58 1.51
C LEU A 149 7.38 10.07 1.72
N LEU A 150 7.52 11.35 2.01
CA LEU A 150 8.73 11.87 2.65
C LEU A 150 8.54 11.83 4.16
N LEU A 151 9.49 11.21 4.86
CA LEU A 151 9.65 11.36 6.30
C LEU A 151 10.75 12.39 6.55
N CYS A 152 10.35 13.54 7.10
CA CYS A 152 11.21 14.70 7.26
C CYS A 152 11.47 14.97 8.75
N GLN A 153 12.68 15.39 9.08
CA GLN A 153 12.95 16.06 10.34
C GLN A 153 12.50 17.52 10.22
N VAL A 154 11.56 17.95 11.06
CA VAL A 154 10.98 19.31 10.97
C VAL A 154 11.25 20.09 12.26
N LEU A 155 11.90 21.25 12.12
CA LEU A 155 12.11 22.23 13.18
C LEU A 155 10.82 23.04 13.37
N LEU A 156 9.98 22.56 14.27
CA LEU A 156 8.75 23.24 14.66
C LEU A 156 9.04 24.42 15.60
N GLY A 157 10.11 24.32 16.40
CA GLY A 157 10.54 25.35 17.33
C GLY A 157 9.41 25.75 18.28
N LYS A 158 9.20 27.05 18.45
CA LYS A 158 8.04 27.57 19.19
C LYS A 158 6.84 27.67 18.25
N SER A 159 5.91 26.72 18.33
CA SER A 159 4.70 26.71 17.49
C SER A 159 3.59 27.62 18.02
N LYS A 160 2.90 28.31 17.10
CA LYS A 160 1.63 28.99 17.39
C LYS A 160 0.49 27.96 17.27
N GLU A 161 -0.19 27.67 18.38
CA GLU A 161 -1.42 26.87 18.33
C GLU A 161 -2.53 27.68 17.66
N VAL A 162 -3.24 27.07 16.70
CA VAL A 162 -4.42 27.65 16.04
C VAL A 162 -5.56 26.65 16.02
N ARG A 163 -6.75 27.05 16.48
CA ARG A 163 -7.92 26.15 16.56
C ARG A 163 -8.95 26.39 15.45
N HIS A 164 -8.81 27.51 14.72
CA HIS A 164 -9.65 27.88 13.60
C HIS A 164 -8.78 28.18 12.38
N ALA A 165 -9.33 27.97 11.18
CA ALA A 165 -8.66 28.31 9.94
C ALA A 165 -8.28 29.81 9.92
N ASP A 166 -7.04 30.09 9.54
CA ASP A 166 -6.50 31.45 9.40
C ASP A 166 -5.54 31.44 8.21
N ASN A 167 -6.09 31.64 7.02
CA ASN A 167 -5.34 31.66 5.77
C ASN A 167 -4.42 32.89 5.64
N SER A 168 -4.47 33.82 6.60
CA SER A 168 -3.68 35.04 6.58
C SER A 168 -2.28 34.87 7.20
N LEU A 169 -2.00 33.73 7.83
CA LEU A 169 -0.73 33.46 8.49
C LEU A 169 0.42 33.41 7.48
N ASN A 170 1.55 33.98 7.88
CA ASN A 170 2.78 34.03 7.09
C ASN A 170 4.00 34.17 8.01
N LYS A 171 5.19 34.11 7.42
CA LYS A 171 6.47 34.19 8.13
C LYS A 171 6.57 35.43 9.02
N ASP A 172 6.27 36.61 8.49
CA ASP A 172 6.45 37.88 9.19
C ASP A 172 5.54 37.99 10.42
N LYS A 173 4.26 37.62 10.27
CA LYS A 173 3.29 37.61 11.37
C LYS A 173 3.70 36.67 12.50
N LEU A 174 4.26 35.50 12.16
CA LEU A 174 4.74 34.55 13.16
C LEU A 174 6.01 35.04 13.85
N ARG A 175 6.99 35.50 13.08
CA ARG A 175 8.28 35.97 13.61
C ARG A 175 8.11 37.21 14.50
N LEU A 176 7.20 38.14 14.16
CA LEU A 176 6.84 39.29 15.00
C LEU A 176 6.37 38.86 16.39
N LYS A 177 5.64 37.74 16.47
CA LYS A 177 5.14 37.15 17.73
C LYS A 177 6.07 36.07 18.30
N ARG A 178 7.28 35.95 17.76
CA ARG A 178 8.30 34.98 18.15
C ARG A 178 7.84 33.51 18.05
N TYR A 179 7.16 33.17 16.97
CA TYR A 179 6.84 31.79 16.61
C TYR A 179 7.64 31.34 15.39
N ASP A 180 7.97 30.05 15.34
CA ASP A 180 8.71 29.41 14.26
C ASP A 180 7.80 28.62 13.31
N SER A 181 6.63 28.17 13.78
CA SER A 181 5.69 27.36 13.01
C SER A 181 4.25 27.54 13.51
N VAL A 182 3.31 26.92 12.81
CA VAL A 182 1.91 26.78 13.23
C VAL A 182 1.65 25.32 13.59
N HIS A 183 0.87 25.11 14.65
CA HIS A 183 0.32 23.81 15.03
C HIS A 183 -1.21 23.93 15.11
N ALA A 184 -1.92 23.20 14.26
CA ALA A 184 -3.35 23.04 14.36
C ALA A 184 -3.66 21.68 15.01
N PRO A 185 -4.14 21.63 16.25
CA PRO A 185 -4.33 20.39 16.97
C PRO A 185 -5.54 19.61 16.43
N ARG A 186 -5.48 18.29 16.51
CA ARG A 186 -6.57 17.37 16.20
C ARG A 186 -7.83 17.72 16.98
N GLY A 187 -8.99 17.59 16.33
CA GLY A 187 -10.28 17.97 16.91
C GLY A 187 -10.53 19.48 16.93
N SER A 188 -9.73 20.27 16.21
CA SER A 188 -10.00 21.70 15.95
C SER A 188 -10.72 21.86 14.59
N ALA A 189 -10.39 22.87 13.80
CA ALA A 189 -10.81 22.97 12.40
C ALA A 189 -10.29 21.79 11.52
N VAL A 190 -9.36 20.98 12.05
CA VAL A 190 -8.85 19.76 11.41
C VAL A 190 -9.12 18.52 12.27
N LYS A 191 -9.40 17.39 11.61
CA LYS A 191 -9.61 16.09 12.29
C LYS A 191 -8.31 15.50 12.86
N ASN A 192 -7.18 15.86 12.26
CA ASN A 192 -5.85 15.33 12.54
C ASN A 192 -4.88 16.50 12.60
N ASP A 193 -3.83 16.40 13.42
CA ASP A 193 -2.88 17.52 13.59
C ASP A 193 -2.29 17.97 12.25
N GLU A 194 -2.07 19.28 12.12
CA GLU A 194 -1.31 19.87 11.02
C GLU A 194 -0.23 20.79 11.56
N PHE A 195 0.91 20.75 10.88
CA PHE A 195 2.04 21.62 11.16
C PHE A 195 2.39 22.38 9.89
N VAL A 196 2.62 23.68 10.02
CA VAL A 196 2.97 24.53 8.88
C VAL A 196 4.22 25.33 9.21
N ILE A 197 5.22 25.22 8.36
CA ILE A 197 6.44 26.05 8.40
C ILE A 197 6.40 27.07 7.26
N PHE A 198 7.06 28.21 7.45
CA PHE A 198 7.13 29.31 6.47
C PHE A 198 8.57 29.63 6.06
N ASP A 199 9.46 28.68 6.33
CA ASP A 199 10.85 28.69 5.90
C ASP A 199 11.21 27.27 5.47
N PRO A 200 11.56 27.05 4.19
CA PRO A 200 11.96 25.73 3.71
C PRO A 200 13.11 25.10 4.49
N ASP A 201 14.02 25.93 5.03
CA ASP A 201 15.18 25.47 5.77
C ASP A 201 14.80 24.84 7.12
N GLN A 202 13.54 24.97 7.57
CA GLN A 202 13.03 24.28 8.77
C GLN A 202 12.68 22.81 8.53
N ALA A 203 12.83 22.26 7.32
CA ALA A 203 12.56 20.85 7.03
C ALA A 203 13.71 20.18 6.29
N LEU A 204 14.11 19.01 6.79
CA LEU A 204 15.12 18.15 6.17
C LEU A 204 14.48 16.82 5.77
N PRO A 205 14.34 16.49 4.47
CA PRO A 205 13.91 15.16 4.05
C PRO A 205 14.98 14.12 4.43
N GLN A 206 14.59 13.10 5.20
CA GLN A 206 15.52 12.05 5.65
C GLN A 206 15.26 10.71 4.97
N TYR A 207 13.99 10.39 4.68
CA TYR A 207 13.65 9.12 4.03
C TYR A 207 12.58 9.30 2.95
N ILE A 208 12.72 8.52 1.88
CA ILE A 208 11.67 8.25 0.90
C ILE A 208 11.08 6.89 1.24
N ILE A 209 9.82 6.87 1.65
CA ILE A 209 9.08 5.64 1.94
C ILE A 209 8.25 5.29 0.71
N HIS A 210 8.53 4.15 0.08
CA HIS A 210 7.71 3.60 -0.99
C HIS A 210 6.72 2.63 -0.38
N PHE A 211 5.44 2.83 -0.65
CA PHE A 211 4.39 1.93 -0.19
C PHE A 211 3.56 1.45 -1.37
N SER A 212 2.91 0.30 -1.22
CA SER A 212 1.79 -0.05 -2.10
C SER A 212 0.50 0.15 -1.31
N SER A 213 -0.41 0.96 -1.84
CA SER A 213 -1.75 1.09 -1.29
C SER A 213 -2.50 -0.18 -1.64
N THR A 214 -2.87 -0.95 -0.61
CA THR A 214 -3.64 -2.18 -0.75
C THR A 214 -5.11 -1.86 -1.04
N ASN A 215 -5.38 -1.06 -2.07
CA ASN A 215 -6.76 -0.70 -2.43
C ASN A 215 -7.60 -1.92 -2.85
N HIS A 216 -6.95 -3.07 -3.10
CA HIS A 216 -7.62 -4.35 -3.35
C HIS A 216 -6.73 -5.52 -2.90
N ILE A 217 -6.49 -5.75 -1.60
CA ILE A 217 -5.77 -6.98 -1.25
C ILE A 217 -6.47 -7.70 -0.11
N ALA A 218 -6.70 -8.99 -0.39
CA ALA A 218 -6.79 -10.03 0.61
C ALA A 218 -5.87 -9.78 1.82
N PRO A 219 -6.21 -10.30 3.02
CA PRO A 219 -5.33 -10.20 4.17
C PRO A 219 -3.92 -10.69 3.79
N PRO A 220 -2.86 -10.10 4.39
CA PRO A 220 -1.48 -10.45 4.07
C PRO A 220 -1.29 -11.96 4.13
N SER A 221 -0.39 -12.52 3.32
CA SER A 221 -0.19 -13.97 3.33
C SER A 221 0.03 -14.50 4.76
N PRO A 222 -0.75 -15.49 5.24
CA PRO A 222 -0.61 -16.03 6.59
C PRO A 222 0.61 -16.94 6.74
N THR A 223 1.54 -16.98 5.76
CA THR A 223 2.70 -17.88 5.75
C THR A 223 3.61 -17.76 6.97
N TRP A 224 3.63 -16.62 7.66
CA TRP A 224 4.41 -16.44 8.88
C TRP A 224 3.76 -17.07 10.13
N LEU A 225 2.48 -17.46 10.07
CA LEU A 225 1.76 -18.07 11.21
C LEU A 225 2.16 -19.53 11.46
N THR A 226 2.94 -20.15 10.57
CA THR A 226 3.34 -21.56 10.71
C THR A 226 4.59 -21.91 9.91
N HIS A 227 5.41 -22.80 10.47
CA HIS A 227 6.56 -23.39 9.77
C HIS A 227 6.22 -24.69 9.04
N LYS A 228 4.98 -25.18 9.12
CA LYS A 228 4.58 -26.39 8.38
C LYS A 228 4.57 -26.11 6.88
N LYS A 229 5.00 -27.09 6.07
CA LYS A 229 4.99 -27.00 4.60
C LYS A 229 3.59 -26.69 4.05
N ILE A 230 2.60 -27.41 4.57
CA ILE A 230 1.18 -27.18 4.34
C ILE A 230 0.51 -27.14 5.71
N PHE A 231 -0.24 -26.10 5.98
CA PHE A 231 -1.04 -25.94 7.18
C PHE A 231 -2.48 -25.58 6.79
N LYS A 232 -3.42 -26.14 7.54
CA LYS A 232 -4.84 -25.92 7.34
C LYS A 232 -5.50 -25.67 8.69
N LYS A 233 -6.21 -24.56 8.82
CA LYS A 233 -7.03 -24.23 9.99
C LYS A 233 -8.48 -24.11 9.57
N THR A 234 -9.31 -25.02 10.07
CA THR A 234 -10.76 -24.95 9.89
C THR A 234 -11.34 -23.92 10.86
N MET A 235 -12.12 -22.99 10.33
CA MET A 235 -12.85 -21.96 11.07
C MET A 235 -14.35 -22.07 10.80
N THR A 236 -15.16 -21.81 11.81
CA THR A 236 -16.63 -21.81 11.74
C THR A 236 -17.16 -20.48 12.25
N ALA A 237 -18.35 -20.08 11.78
CA ALA A 237 -19.02 -18.91 12.31
C ALA A 237 -19.24 -19.08 13.82
N SER A 238 -18.89 -18.05 14.59
CA SER A 238 -19.06 -18.01 16.03
C SER A 238 -19.73 -16.70 16.41
N ARG A 239 -20.59 -16.75 17.43
CA ARG A 239 -21.17 -15.54 18.03
C ARG A 239 -20.11 -14.72 18.77
N THR A 240 -19.13 -15.40 19.37
CA THR A 240 -18.01 -14.77 20.06
C THR A 240 -16.82 -14.68 19.13
N VAL A 241 -16.29 -13.46 18.95
CA VAL A 241 -15.10 -13.20 18.14
C VAL A 241 -13.88 -13.25 19.05
N ASP A 242 -12.89 -14.08 18.70
CA ASP A 242 -11.61 -14.10 19.42
C ASP A 242 -10.61 -13.15 18.75
N PHE A 243 -10.56 -11.90 19.22
CA PHE A 243 -9.64 -10.89 18.67
C PHE A 243 -8.14 -11.25 18.83
N GLN A 244 -7.81 -12.31 19.58
CA GLN A 244 -6.44 -12.83 19.70
C GLN A 244 -6.13 -13.95 18.70
N ASP A 245 -7.14 -14.57 18.08
CA ASP A 245 -6.92 -15.56 17.03
C ASP A 245 -6.58 -14.84 15.70
N PRO A 246 -5.33 -14.93 15.20
CA PRO A 246 -4.94 -14.26 13.96
C PRO A 246 -5.66 -14.81 12.72
N TYR A 247 -6.36 -15.94 12.82
CA TYR A 247 -7.13 -16.55 11.74
C TYR A 247 -8.51 -15.92 11.55
N GLU A 248 -9.04 -15.18 12.53
CA GLU A 248 -10.34 -14.50 12.47
C GLU A 248 -10.44 -13.53 11.29
N ILE A 249 -9.40 -12.74 11.03
CA ILE A 249 -9.40 -11.79 9.90
C ILE A 249 -9.53 -12.50 8.55
N TYR A 250 -8.93 -13.68 8.42
CA TYR A 250 -8.96 -14.48 7.19
C TYR A 250 -10.31 -15.15 6.99
N TYR A 251 -10.91 -15.68 8.06
CA TYR A 251 -12.25 -16.23 8.03
C TYR A 251 -13.27 -15.16 7.59
N ASN A 252 -13.29 -14.03 8.30
CA ASN A 252 -14.22 -12.92 8.02
C ASN A 252 -14.02 -12.35 6.62
N PHE A 253 -12.77 -12.28 6.14
CA PHE A 253 -12.47 -11.88 4.78
C PHE A 253 -13.07 -12.84 3.74
N ALA A 254 -12.78 -14.14 3.87
CA ALA A 254 -13.25 -15.16 2.93
C ALA A 254 -14.78 -15.28 2.94
N GLU A 255 -15.39 -15.25 4.12
CA GLU A 255 -16.84 -15.26 4.28
C GLU A 255 -17.49 -14.03 3.63
N SER A 256 -17.00 -12.82 3.94
CA SER A 256 -17.52 -11.58 3.38
C SER A 256 -17.37 -11.56 1.85
N HIS A 257 -16.22 -11.98 1.34
CA HIS A 257 -15.99 -12.08 -0.11
C HIS A 257 -16.99 -13.05 -0.75
N PHE A 258 -17.15 -14.25 -0.22
CA PHE A 258 -18.10 -15.24 -0.73
C PHE A 258 -19.53 -14.71 -0.73
N ARG A 259 -20.01 -14.15 0.39
CA ARG A 259 -21.38 -13.65 0.49
C ARG A 259 -21.65 -12.51 -0.49
N ARG A 260 -20.71 -11.57 -0.66
CA ARG A 260 -20.84 -10.48 -1.64
C ARG A 260 -20.90 -11.02 -3.06
N MET A 261 -19.97 -11.91 -3.44
CA MET A 261 -19.91 -12.42 -4.81
C MET A 261 -21.06 -13.38 -5.12
N ALA A 262 -21.56 -14.12 -4.12
CA ALA A 262 -22.76 -14.96 -4.24
C ALA A 262 -24.02 -14.12 -4.51
N ALA A 263 -24.16 -12.97 -3.85
CA ALA A 263 -25.27 -12.04 -4.08
C ALA A 263 -25.18 -11.33 -5.45
N ASN A 264 -23.96 -11.05 -5.91
CA ASN A 264 -23.70 -10.42 -7.21
C ASN A 264 -23.59 -11.41 -8.38
N SER A 265 -23.74 -12.71 -8.13
CA SER A 265 -23.77 -13.73 -9.18
C SER A 265 -25.02 -13.56 -10.06
N ASN A 266 -25.00 -14.06 -11.29
CA ASN A 266 -26.15 -14.05 -12.18
C ASN A 266 -26.50 -15.46 -12.67
N PRO A 267 -27.57 -16.11 -12.17
CA PRO A 267 -28.43 -15.63 -11.09
C PRO A 267 -27.71 -15.63 -9.71
N PRO A 268 -28.17 -14.84 -8.74
CA PRO A 268 -27.66 -14.88 -7.37
C PRO A 268 -27.87 -16.25 -6.73
N LEU A 269 -26.98 -16.66 -5.83
CA LEU A 269 -27.18 -17.88 -5.04
C LEU A 269 -28.34 -17.69 -4.05
N SER A 270 -29.18 -18.72 -3.88
CA SER A 270 -30.21 -18.74 -2.85
C SER A 270 -29.58 -18.71 -1.44
N PRO A 271 -30.30 -18.31 -0.38
CA PRO A 271 -29.76 -18.34 0.99
C PRO A 271 -29.22 -19.71 1.41
N GLN A 272 -29.91 -20.79 1.00
CA GLN A 272 -29.48 -22.16 1.27
C GLN A 272 -28.17 -22.49 0.52
N GLN A 273 -28.05 -22.05 -0.73
CA GLN A 273 -26.80 -22.15 -1.48
C GLN A 273 -25.71 -21.23 -0.90
N ALA A 274 -26.02 -20.05 -0.38
CA ALA A 274 -25.01 -19.14 0.17
C ALA A 274 -24.56 -19.52 1.60
N THR A 275 -25.03 -20.66 2.15
CA THR A 275 -24.66 -21.11 3.49
C THR A 275 -23.23 -21.63 3.51
N ILE A 276 -22.44 -21.18 4.48
CA ILE A 276 -21.08 -21.66 4.75
C ILE A 276 -21.13 -22.44 6.07
N LYS A 277 -20.72 -23.70 6.05
CA LYS A 277 -20.53 -24.53 7.26
C LYS A 277 -19.21 -24.22 7.94
N SER A 278 -18.13 -24.17 7.16
CA SER A 278 -16.79 -23.84 7.64
C SER A 278 -15.90 -23.37 6.49
N ILE A 279 -14.79 -22.73 6.84
CA ILE A 279 -13.74 -22.35 5.88
C ILE A 279 -12.43 -22.91 6.40
N ASP A 280 -11.73 -23.65 5.56
CA ASP A 280 -10.33 -23.97 5.81
C ASP A 280 -9.46 -22.83 5.28
N ILE A 281 -8.71 -22.19 6.18
CA ILE A 281 -7.63 -21.26 5.85
C ILE A 281 -6.41 -22.11 5.49
N VAL A 282 -5.90 -21.94 4.28
CA VAL A 282 -4.78 -22.75 3.77
C VAL A 282 -3.52 -21.90 3.69
N ILE A 283 -2.46 -22.38 4.33
CA ILE A 283 -1.10 -21.86 4.19
C ILE A 283 -0.27 -22.96 3.53
N ASN A 284 0.13 -22.75 2.28
CA ASN A 284 1.07 -23.63 1.59
C ASN A 284 2.35 -22.87 1.25
N GLN A 285 3.44 -23.19 1.95
CA GLN A 285 4.73 -22.50 1.80
C GLN A 285 5.31 -22.69 0.39
N ASN A 286 5.24 -23.90 -0.16
CA ASN A 286 5.82 -24.21 -1.46
C ASN A 286 5.07 -23.47 -2.59
N LEU A 287 3.75 -23.56 -2.61
CA LEU A 287 2.94 -22.87 -3.61
C LEU A 287 3.04 -21.35 -3.47
N SER A 288 3.14 -20.82 -2.24
CA SER A 288 3.35 -19.40 -2.01
C SER A 288 4.68 -18.91 -2.59
N ILE A 289 5.75 -19.70 -2.46
CA ILE A 289 7.06 -19.37 -3.04
C ILE A 289 7.00 -19.36 -4.57
N GLN A 290 6.36 -20.34 -5.20
CA GLN A 290 6.24 -20.36 -6.67
C GLN A 290 5.39 -19.20 -7.17
N PHE A 291 4.25 -18.96 -6.54
CA PHE A 291 3.37 -17.84 -6.87
C PHE A 291 4.08 -16.48 -6.77
N GLU A 292 4.82 -16.24 -5.69
CA GLU A 292 5.58 -14.99 -5.53
C GLU A 292 6.72 -14.87 -6.54
N LYS A 293 7.41 -15.97 -6.89
CA LYS A 293 8.42 -15.98 -7.96
C LYS A 293 7.80 -15.62 -9.32
N THR A 294 6.65 -16.20 -9.65
CA THR A 294 5.93 -15.88 -10.89
C THR A 294 5.49 -14.42 -10.92
N LYS A 295 5.01 -13.89 -9.80
CA LYS A 295 4.68 -12.47 -9.66
C LYS A 295 5.88 -11.56 -9.91
N GLN A 296 7.02 -11.86 -9.29
CA GLN A 296 8.27 -11.14 -9.51
C GLN A 296 8.74 -11.22 -10.95
N GLU A 297 8.55 -12.37 -11.61
CA GLU A 297 8.85 -12.54 -13.02
C GLU A 297 7.97 -11.67 -13.91
N PHE A 298 6.66 -11.60 -13.64
CA PHE A 298 5.72 -10.72 -14.36
C PHE A 298 6.17 -9.27 -14.26
N LYS A 299 6.48 -8.80 -13.04
CA LYS A 299 6.99 -7.46 -12.79
C LYS A 299 8.28 -7.16 -13.58
N ARG A 300 9.25 -8.09 -13.57
CA ARG A 300 10.51 -7.96 -14.33
C ARG A 300 10.27 -7.89 -15.84
N LYS A 301 9.29 -8.64 -16.35
CA LYS A 301 8.91 -8.68 -17.77
C LYS A 301 7.92 -7.57 -18.17
N ARG A 302 7.50 -6.70 -17.24
CA ARG A 302 6.45 -5.68 -17.45
C ARG A 302 5.11 -6.28 -17.90
N ILE A 303 4.81 -7.49 -17.44
CA ILE A 303 3.48 -8.08 -17.49
C ILE A 303 2.72 -7.57 -16.25
N PRO A 304 1.41 -7.23 -16.35
CA PRO A 304 0.61 -6.86 -15.18
C PRO A 304 0.73 -7.91 -14.07
N ASP A 305 1.12 -7.50 -12.86
CA ASP A 305 1.32 -8.40 -11.72
C ASP A 305 0.21 -8.29 -10.66
N ASP A 306 -0.91 -7.66 -11.02
CA ASP A 306 -2.09 -7.56 -10.17
C ASP A 306 -2.68 -8.94 -9.86
N GLU A 307 -3.14 -9.08 -8.62
CA GLU A 307 -3.80 -10.30 -8.15
C GLU A 307 -5.30 -10.09 -8.05
N ILE A 308 -6.06 -11.12 -8.37
CA ILE A 308 -7.50 -11.16 -8.12
C ILE A 308 -7.87 -12.41 -7.34
N LEU A 309 -9.07 -12.38 -6.76
CA LEU A 309 -9.66 -13.53 -6.11
C LEU A 309 -10.68 -14.18 -7.01
N ALA A 310 -10.52 -15.49 -7.23
CA ALA A 310 -11.44 -16.23 -8.06
C ALA A 310 -11.67 -17.64 -7.50
N TYR A 311 -12.88 -18.14 -7.74
CA TYR A 311 -13.36 -19.42 -7.29
C TYR A 311 -13.03 -20.51 -8.29
N HIS A 312 -12.57 -21.65 -7.81
CA HIS A 312 -12.46 -22.89 -8.58
C HIS A 312 -13.34 -23.96 -7.97
N GLY A 313 -14.21 -24.55 -8.80
CA GLY A 313 -15.05 -25.67 -8.41
C GLY A 313 -14.47 -26.98 -8.89
N THR A 314 -14.53 -28.00 -8.06
CA THR A 314 -13.97 -29.33 -8.33
C THR A 314 -14.67 -30.37 -7.46
N ASP A 315 -14.48 -31.67 -7.74
CA ASP A 315 -14.93 -32.72 -6.82
C ASP A 315 -14.15 -32.61 -5.50
N LYS A 316 -14.84 -32.73 -4.37
CA LYS A 316 -14.24 -32.64 -3.02
C LYS A 316 -13.03 -33.56 -2.82
N LYS A 317 -13.01 -34.72 -3.48
CA LYS A 317 -11.89 -35.68 -3.44
C LYS A 317 -10.57 -35.10 -4.00
N ASN A 318 -10.64 -34.11 -4.88
CA ASN A 318 -9.47 -33.50 -5.54
C ASN A 318 -8.84 -32.38 -4.69
N ILE A 319 -9.52 -31.89 -3.65
CA ILE A 319 -9.05 -30.73 -2.87
C ILE A 319 -7.65 -30.98 -2.30
N ASN A 320 -7.42 -32.13 -1.67
CA ASN A 320 -6.11 -32.41 -1.05
C ASN A 320 -4.99 -32.46 -2.10
N SER A 321 -5.20 -33.12 -3.25
CA SER A 321 -4.19 -33.16 -4.32
C SER A 321 -3.90 -31.78 -4.90
N ILE A 322 -4.93 -30.91 -5.01
CA ILE A 322 -4.75 -29.52 -5.45
C ILE A 322 -3.95 -28.74 -4.40
N LEU A 323 -4.25 -28.92 -3.10
CA LEU A 323 -3.49 -28.25 -2.05
C LEU A 323 -2.04 -28.74 -1.99
N GLU A 324 -1.75 -29.98 -2.37
CA GLU A 324 -0.40 -30.54 -2.34
C GLU A 324 0.44 -30.18 -3.58
N THR A 325 -0.17 -30.29 -4.76
CA THR A 325 0.53 -30.23 -6.05
C THR A 325 0.04 -29.11 -6.97
N ASN A 326 -0.82 -28.22 -6.49
CA ASN A 326 -1.49 -27.18 -7.26
C ASN A 326 -2.42 -27.73 -8.36
N LEU A 327 -3.06 -26.86 -9.14
CA LEU A 327 -3.93 -27.24 -10.25
C LEU A 327 -3.13 -27.64 -11.50
N GLN A 328 -2.68 -28.89 -11.54
CA GLN A 328 -1.95 -29.44 -12.68
C GLN A 328 -2.83 -29.54 -13.92
N LEU A 329 -2.36 -28.98 -15.04
CA LEU A 329 -3.11 -28.89 -16.30
C LEU A 329 -3.50 -30.26 -16.87
N SER A 330 -2.76 -31.33 -16.55
CA SER A 330 -3.08 -32.70 -16.94
C SER A 330 -4.39 -33.22 -16.37
N TYR A 331 -4.89 -32.62 -15.27
CA TYR A 331 -6.17 -32.98 -14.66
C TYR A 331 -7.30 -32.02 -15.06
N ALA A 332 -7.03 -30.99 -15.88
CA ALA A 332 -8.04 -30.03 -16.28
C ALA A 332 -9.12 -30.69 -17.17
N GLN A 333 -10.38 -30.49 -16.80
CA GLN A 333 -11.55 -31.01 -17.51
C GLN A 333 -12.51 -29.86 -17.86
N ARG A 334 -13.48 -30.13 -18.75
CA ARG A 334 -14.53 -29.16 -19.13
C ARG A 334 -13.99 -27.83 -19.71
N GLN A 335 -13.05 -27.95 -20.64
CA GLN A 335 -12.27 -26.85 -21.23
C GLN A 335 -12.92 -26.25 -22.49
N LEU A 336 -14.17 -25.78 -22.39
CA LEU A 336 -14.97 -25.33 -23.55
C LEU A 336 -14.35 -24.15 -24.32
N TYR A 337 -13.72 -23.21 -23.63
CA TYR A 337 -13.18 -21.96 -24.17
C TYR A 337 -11.66 -21.99 -24.34
N GLY A 338 -11.11 -23.19 -24.56
CA GLY A 338 -9.68 -23.42 -24.68
C GLY A 338 -9.08 -24.05 -23.43
N LYS A 339 -7.84 -24.49 -23.59
CA LYS A 339 -7.08 -25.22 -22.59
C LYS A 339 -6.78 -24.37 -21.35
N GLY A 340 -6.90 -24.94 -20.17
CA GLY A 340 -6.52 -24.29 -18.91
C GLY A 340 -7.35 -24.72 -17.69
N ASN A 341 -6.97 -24.17 -16.53
CA ASN A 341 -7.74 -24.23 -15.30
C ASN A 341 -8.74 -23.08 -15.28
N TYR A 342 -10.01 -23.39 -14.99
CA TYR A 342 -11.11 -22.43 -15.05
C TYR A 342 -11.42 -21.88 -13.65
N PHE A 343 -11.56 -20.57 -13.59
CA PHE A 343 -11.94 -19.82 -12.41
C PHE A 343 -13.10 -18.88 -12.73
N SER A 344 -13.79 -18.41 -11.71
CA SER A 344 -14.78 -17.35 -11.83
C SER A 344 -14.69 -16.42 -10.63
N GLU A 345 -14.86 -15.12 -10.82
CA GLU A 345 -15.05 -14.20 -9.69
C GLU A 345 -16.39 -14.45 -8.98
N PHE A 346 -17.31 -15.20 -9.60
CA PHE A 346 -18.63 -15.52 -9.07
C PHE A 346 -18.72 -17.00 -8.63
N PRO A 347 -18.99 -17.28 -7.34
CA PRO A 347 -19.02 -18.66 -6.86
C PRO A 347 -20.12 -19.50 -7.52
N ALA A 348 -21.23 -18.89 -7.96
CA ALA A 348 -22.32 -19.61 -8.61
C ALA A 348 -21.87 -20.36 -9.88
N ILE A 349 -20.96 -19.78 -10.65
CA ILE A 349 -20.43 -20.40 -11.87
C ILE A 349 -19.55 -21.59 -11.49
N SER A 350 -18.61 -21.39 -10.57
CA SER A 350 -17.67 -22.44 -10.15
C SER A 350 -18.37 -23.63 -9.50
N LEU A 351 -19.50 -23.41 -8.80
CA LEU A 351 -20.29 -24.49 -8.21
C LEU A 351 -20.94 -25.45 -9.23
N GLY A 352 -21.01 -25.08 -10.51
CA GLY A 352 -21.40 -26.01 -11.58
C GLY A 352 -20.36 -27.10 -11.89
N TYR A 353 -19.13 -26.95 -11.38
CA TYR A 353 -17.99 -27.82 -11.70
C TYR A 353 -17.72 -28.90 -10.64
N GLY A 354 -18.33 -28.80 -9.45
CA GLY A 354 -18.21 -29.82 -8.41
C GLY A 354 -18.72 -29.34 -7.04
N ASP A 355 -18.69 -30.24 -6.06
CA ASP A 355 -19.14 -30.00 -4.68
C ASP A 355 -18.06 -29.43 -3.76
N GLY A 356 -16.80 -29.42 -4.21
CA GLY A 356 -15.68 -28.72 -3.58
C GLY A 356 -15.49 -27.32 -4.16
N LEU A 357 -15.22 -26.35 -3.29
CA LEU A 357 -15.02 -24.96 -3.68
C LEU A 357 -13.73 -24.40 -3.06
N LEU A 358 -12.83 -23.95 -3.93
CA LEU A 358 -11.63 -23.22 -3.57
C LEU A 358 -11.81 -21.74 -3.89
N LEU A 359 -11.33 -20.87 -3.00
CA LEU A 359 -11.07 -19.47 -3.33
C LEU A 359 -9.55 -19.30 -3.45
N CYS A 360 -9.11 -18.89 -4.63
CA CYS A 360 -7.70 -18.78 -4.98
C CYS A 360 -7.31 -17.31 -5.17
N ARG A 361 -6.06 -16.99 -4.84
CA ARG A 361 -5.37 -15.82 -5.41
C ARG A 361 -4.85 -16.25 -6.78
N ILE A 362 -5.11 -15.46 -7.81
CA ILE A 362 -4.62 -15.74 -9.16
C ILE A 362 -3.95 -14.51 -9.75
N LEU A 363 -2.97 -14.73 -10.62
CA LEU A 363 -2.26 -13.71 -11.40
C LEU A 363 -2.73 -13.78 -12.86
N PRO A 364 -3.70 -12.96 -13.30
CA PRO A 364 -4.19 -13.02 -14.69
C PRO A 364 -3.13 -12.60 -15.71
N GLY A 365 -2.22 -11.68 -15.35
CA GLY A 365 -1.24 -11.13 -16.29
C GLY A 365 -1.89 -10.35 -17.43
N THR A 366 -1.31 -10.44 -18.61
CA THR A 366 -1.94 -9.89 -19.82
C THR A 366 -3.11 -10.78 -20.22
N GLU A 367 -4.34 -10.31 -20.00
CA GLU A 367 -5.57 -11.05 -20.29
C GLU A 367 -6.01 -10.92 -21.75
N LYS A 368 -6.40 -12.04 -22.38
CA LYS A 368 -7.13 -12.02 -23.64
C LYS A 368 -8.64 -12.08 -23.38
N VAL A 369 -9.38 -11.03 -23.71
CA VAL A 369 -10.85 -11.12 -23.76
C VAL A 369 -11.27 -11.83 -25.04
N ASP A 370 -11.81 -13.04 -24.90
CA ASP A 370 -12.23 -13.90 -26.01
C ASP A 370 -13.22 -14.97 -25.50
N ASN A 371 -14.27 -15.24 -26.28
CA ASN A 371 -15.27 -16.27 -26.00
C ASN A 371 -15.26 -17.42 -27.02
N SER A 372 -14.24 -17.48 -27.89
CA SER A 372 -14.06 -18.59 -28.82
C SER A 372 -13.60 -19.87 -28.10
N ILE A 373 -13.64 -21.00 -28.80
CA ILE A 373 -13.11 -22.29 -28.31
C ILE A 373 -11.58 -22.39 -28.36
N ARG A 374 -10.89 -21.35 -28.85
CA ARG A 374 -9.44 -21.37 -29.05
C ARG A 374 -8.69 -21.24 -27.74
N ASP A 375 -7.49 -21.82 -27.70
CA ASP A 375 -6.56 -21.71 -26.59
C ASP A 375 -6.06 -20.27 -26.41
N ILE A 376 -5.35 -20.03 -25.30
CA ILE A 376 -4.76 -18.73 -24.98
C ILE A 376 -3.72 -18.40 -26.06
N PRO A 377 -3.87 -17.29 -26.80
CA PRO A 377 -2.92 -16.94 -27.85
C PRO A 377 -1.56 -16.53 -27.28
N GLN A 378 -0.50 -16.70 -28.08
CA GLN A 378 0.84 -16.27 -27.72
C GLN A 378 0.87 -14.79 -27.32
N GLY A 379 1.60 -14.47 -26.25
CA GLY A 379 1.72 -13.10 -25.72
C GLY A 379 0.71 -12.77 -24.61
N TYR A 380 -0.24 -13.67 -24.33
CA TYR A 380 -1.19 -13.55 -23.23
C TYR A 380 -0.89 -14.58 -22.12
N ASN A 381 -1.27 -14.25 -20.89
CA ASN A 381 -1.04 -15.08 -19.70
C ASN A 381 -2.31 -15.76 -19.19
N SER A 382 -3.47 -15.26 -19.63
CA SER A 382 -4.78 -15.79 -19.29
C SER A 382 -5.80 -15.41 -20.37
N LYS A 383 -6.96 -16.06 -20.31
CA LYS A 383 -8.12 -15.72 -21.14
C LYS A 383 -9.33 -15.42 -20.26
N LYS A 384 -9.98 -14.30 -20.54
CA LYS A 384 -11.19 -13.83 -19.86
C LYS A 384 -12.39 -13.98 -20.79
N VAL A 385 -13.37 -14.75 -20.35
CA VAL A 385 -14.64 -15.00 -21.06
C VAL A 385 -15.74 -14.17 -20.40
N LEU A 386 -16.49 -13.45 -21.23
CA LEU A 386 -17.68 -12.72 -20.82
C LEU A 386 -18.89 -13.34 -21.52
N LEU A 387 -19.78 -13.95 -20.75
CA LEU A 387 -21.05 -14.52 -21.17
C LEU A 387 -22.06 -13.36 -21.31
N GLY A 388 -22.38 -12.99 -22.54
CA GLY A 388 -23.44 -12.00 -22.84
C GLY A 388 -22.98 -10.55 -23.01
N LYS A 389 -21.69 -10.23 -22.87
CA LYS A 389 -21.12 -8.92 -23.28
C LYS A 389 -20.26 -9.08 -24.54
N GLN A 390 -20.37 -8.14 -25.48
CA GLN A 390 -19.57 -8.14 -26.71
C GLN A 390 -18.07 -7.92 -26.38
N PRO A 391 -17.15 -8.78 -26.87
CA PRO A 391 -15.71 -8.61 -26.68
C PRO A 391 -15.19 -7.27 -27.22
N GLY A 392 -14.17 -6.67 -26.57
CA GLY A 392 -13.41 -5.55 -27.12
C GLY A 392 -13.87 -4.12 -26.76
N THR A 393 -14.89 -3.96 -25.91
CA THR A 393 -15.25 -2.63 -25.36
C THR A 393 -14.46 -2.29 -24.09
N ALA A 394 -14.21 -1.01 -23.82
CA ALA A 394 -13.53 -0.58 -22.58
C ALA A 394 -14.26 -1.05 -21.30
N ALA A 395 -15.60 -1.07 -21.34
CA ALA A 395 -16.44 -1.59 -20.26
C ALA A 395 -16.35 -3.12 -20.09
N ALA A 396 -16.12 -3.87 -21.17
CA ALA A 396 -15.87 -5.31 -21.12
C ALA A 396 -14.49 -5.64 -20.51
N ASN A 397 -13.48 -4.83 -20.82
CA ASN A 397 -12.14 -4.99 -20.26
C ASN A 397 -12.09 -4.73 -18.74
N ALA A 398 -12.95 -3.83 -18.25
CA ALA A 398 -13.08 -3.46 -16.83
C ALA A 398 -14.09 -4.30 -16.03
N ALA A 399 -14.82 -5.22 -16.66
CA ALA A 399 -15.80 -6.07 -15.98
C ALA A 399 -15.15 -7.31 -15.36
N SER A 400 -15.70 -7.77 -14.22
CA SER A 400 -15.36 -9.06 -13.64
C SER A 400 -15.57 -10.19 -14.65
N GLY A 401 -14.63 -11.13 -14.69
CA GLY A 401 -14.65 -12.30 -15.57
C GLY A 401 -15.60 -13.38 -15.06
N GLU A 402 -16.55 -13.77 -15.91
CA GLU A 402 -17.42 -14.92 -15.62
C GLU A 402 -16.65 -16.24 -15.72
N MET A 403 -15.69 -16.33 -16.66
CA MET A 403 -14.66 -17.36 -16.64
C MET A 403 -13.28 -16.76 -16.91
N ILE A 404 -12.30 -17.16 -16.10
CA ILE A 404 -10.89 -16.80 -16.22
C ILE A 404 -10.10 -18.09 -16.34
N ILE A 405 -9.33 -18.21 -17.42
CA ILE A 405 -8.62 -19.43 -17.80
C ILE A 405 -7.12 -19.19 -17.65
N ILE A 406 -6.48 -20.04 -16.86
CA ILE A 406 -5.04 -19.98 -16.58
C ILE A 406 -4.41 -21.35 -16.80
N GLU A 407 -3.39 -21.43 -17.65
CA GLU A 407 -2.67 -22.67 -17.93
C GLU A 407 -1.56 -22.97 -16.92
N ASN A 408 -0.78 -21.94 -16.56
CA ASN A 408 0.34 -22.11 -15.64
C ASN A 408 -0.14 -22.19 -14.19
N SER A 409 0.08 -23.32 -13.54
CA SER A 409 -0.30 -23.53 -12.15
C SER A 409 0.41 -22.57 -11.19
N ASP A 410 1.62 -22.11 -11.50
CA ASP A 410 2.35 -21.17 -10.65
C ASP A 410 1.71 -19.77 -10.60
N GLN A 411 0.80 -19.44 -11.53
CA GLN A 411 -0.05 -18.23 -11.45
C GLN A 411 -1.20 -18.38 -10.44
N ILE A 412 -1.35 -19.53 -9.77
CA ILE A 412 -2.49 -19.85 -8.92
C ILE A 412 -2.02 -20.25 -7.51
N LEU A 413 -2.64 -19.65 -6.50
CA LEU A 413 -2.44 -19.99 -5.11
C LEU A 413 -3.79 -20.30 -4.42
N PRO A 414 -4.09 -21.58 -4.16
CA PRO A 414 -5.24 -21.96 -3.34
C PRO A 414 -5.13 -21.36 -1.95
N PHE A 415 -6.14 -20.58 -1.55
CA PHE A 415 -6.07 -19.75 -0.34
C PHE A 415 -7.11 -20.15 0.72
N PHE A 416 -8.31 -20.51 0.29
CA PHE A 416 -9.36 -21.04 1.17
C PHE A 416 -10.06 -22.25 0.56
N VAL A 417 -10.48 -23.20 1.40
CA VAL A 417 -11.48 -24.21 1.04
C VAL A 417 -12.80 -23.84 1.72
N ILE A 418 -13.86 -23.63 0.95
CA ILE A 418 -15.17 -23.24 1.49
C ILE A 418 -16.06 -24.49 1.55
N HIS A 419 -16.44 -24.88 2.76
CA HIS A 419 -17.36 -25.99 2.99
C HIS A 419 -18.78 -25.45 3.16
N ARG A 420 -19.69 -25.91 2.30
CA ARG A 420 -21.09 -25.45 2.24
C ARG A 420 -22.06 -26.51 2.74
#